data_AF-A0A952HLW3-F1
#
_entry.id   AF-A0A952HLW3-F1
#
_cell.length_a   1.000
_cell.length_b   1.000
_cell.length_c   1.000
_cell.angle_alpha   90.00
_cell.angle_beta   90.00
_cell.angle_gamma   90.00
#
_symmetry.space_group_name_H-M   'P 1'
#
loop_
_entity.id
_entity.type
_entity.pdbx_description
1 polymer ?
#
loop_
_entity_poly.entity_id
_entity_poly.type
_entity_poly.pdbx_seq_one_letter_code
_entity_poly.pdbx_strand_id
1 'polypeptide(L)'
;MKLIETELYFYFDTNPDVKFGYVFKEGLAKGESDFFVASKEIVKDKPDYLKHLKNLKWQIFNKALNPVSDSFDWIYTKGIIKNQSPYYLALKDGMEALYTLEGKKTDDFEKIRDRGALTGESKYFWGKKNGKYAIYDIETGEKLTEDFKSSVIAGVIIGRGTYFVGSYGNEIFYIFDLKTGERLTKEFDEHKLIEILKHGDLEKAVDEIGK
;
A
#
# COMPACT_ATOMS: atom_id res chain seq x y z
N MET A 1 -16.35 3.59 5.86
CA MET A 1 -15.30 3.00 6.71
C MET A 1 -15.87 2.88 8.11
N LYS A 2 -16.27 1.68 8.54
CA LYS A 2 -16.82 1.44 9.87
C LYS A 2 -15.64 1.06 10.76
N LEU A 3 -15.21 1.98 11.62
CA LEU A 3 -14.19 1.72 12.62
C LEU A 3 -14.82 0.74 13.61
N ILE A 4 -14.46 -0.54 13.53
CA ILE A 4 -14.79 -1.49 14.60
C ILE A 4 -13.70 -1.30 15.64
N GLU A 5 -14.03 -0.51 16.67
CA GLU A 5 -13.23 -0.38 17.89
C GLU A 5 -13.07 -1.77 18.50
N THR A 6 -11.84 -2.28 18.48
CA THR A 6 -11.37 -3.17 19.53
C THR A 6 -10.37 -2.34 20.31
N GLU A 7 -10.58 -2.23 21.62
CA GLU A 7 -9.70 -1.49 22.51
C GLU A 7 -8.27 -2.03 22.35
N LEU A 8 -7.44 -1.25 21.66
CA LEU A 8 -6.06 -1.60 21.40
C LEU A 8 -5.20 -1.06 22.54
N TYR A 9 -5.15 -1.82 23.63
CA TYR A 9 -4.16 -1.61 24.68
C TYR A 9 -2.82 -2.21 24.24
N PHE A 10 -1.80 -1.36 24.12
CA PHE A 10 -0.44 -1.78 23.83
C PHE A 10 0.47 -1.38 24.99
N TYR A 11 0.78 -2.35 25.84
CA TYR A 11 1.77 -2.20 26.88
C TYR A 11 3.11 -2.67 26.34
N PHE A 12 3.97 -1.71 26.01
CA PHE A 12 5.40 -1.95 26.07
C PHE A 12 5.82 -1.65 27.51
N ASP A 13 6.24 -2.67 28.25
CA ASP A 13 6.97 -2.49 29.50
C ASP A 13 8.34 -1.92 29.14
N THR A 14 8.37 -0.63 28.83
CA THR A 14 9.52 0.10 28.30
C THR A 14 10.09 0.99 29.36
N ASN A 15 11.40 1.22 29.24
CA ASN A 15 12.17 2.19 30.01
C ASN A 15 11.30 3.40 30.39
N PRO A 16 11.10 3.71 31.69
CA PRO A 16 10.14 4.72 32.16
C PRO A 16 10.32 6.11 31.53
N ASP A 17 11.49 6.37 30.97
CA ASP A 17 11.86 7.65 30.34
C ASP A 17 11.32 7.81 28.91
N VAL A 18 11.00 6.72 28.18
CA VAL A 18 10.47 6.79 26.81
C VAL A 18 8.99 6.40 26.81
N LYS A 19 8.14 7.37 26.47
CA LYS A 19 6.69 7.19 26.45
C LYS A 19 6.15 7.33 25.03
N PHE A 20 5.35 6.35 24.63
CA PHE A 20 4.56 6.38 23.41
C PHE A 20 3.09 6.57 23.76
N GLY A 21 2.35 7.22 22.85
CA GLY A 21 0.91 7.34 22.99
C GLY A 21 0.19 6.10 22.50
N TYR A 22 0.47 5.72 21.25
CA TYR A 22 -0.12 4.56 20.59
C TYR A 22 0.96 3.86 19.79
N VAL A 23 0.96 2.53 19.78
CA VAL A 23 1.95 1.69 19.07
C VAL A 23 1.22 0.61 18.28
N PHE A 24 1.63 0.30 17.05
CA PHE A 24 1.01 -0.79 16.30
C PHE A 24 1.50 -2.17 16.76
N LYS A 25 0.60 -3.18 16.72
CA LYS A 25 0.92 -4.60 16.97
C LYS A 25 1.57 -5.31 15.77
N GLU A 26 2.44 -4.65 15.05
CA GLU A 26 3.12 -5.20 13.88
C GLU A 26 4.63 -4.92 14.01
N GLY A 27 5.44 -5.58 13.20
CA GLY A 27 6.89 -5.40 13.25
C GLY A 27 7.48 -5.99 14.53
N LEU A 28 8.16 -5.15 15.31
CA LEU A 28 8.90 -5.55 16.51
C LEU A 28 8.05 -6.39 17.48
N ALA A 29 6.78 -6.00 17.72
CA ALA A 29 5.90 -6.70 18.65
C ALA A 29 5.55 -8.14 18.22
N LYS A 30 5.69 -8.45 16.92
CA LYS A 30 5.46 -9.79 16.35
C LYS A 30 6.75 -10.50 15.95
N GLY A 31 7.92 -9.88 16.18
CA GLY A 31 9.20 -10.38 15.69
C GLY A 31 9.34 -10.36 14.17
N GLU A 32 8.56 -9.54 13.47
CA GLU A 32 8.59 -9.45 11.99
C GLU A 32 9.78 -8.61 11.52
N SER A 33 10.14 -7.54 12.25
CA SER A 33 11.29 -6.67 11.97
C SER A 33 11.81 -6.01 13.25
N ASP A 34 12.89 -5.23 13.13
CA ASP A 34 13.43 -4.40 14.21
C ASP A 34 12.68 -3.06 14.37
N PHE A 35 11.57 -2.86 13.65
CA PHE A 35 10.85 -1.59 13.56
C PHE A 35 9.41 -1.68 14.06
N PHE A 36 8.88 -0.56 14.54
CA PHE A 36 7.47 -0.42 14.86
C PHE A 36 6.97 0.99 14.55
N VAL A 37 5.67 1.12 14.33
CA VAL A 37 5.02 2.42 14.12
C VAL A 37 4.40 2.88 15.43
N ALA A 38 4.66 4.12 15.83
CA ALA A 38 4.07 4.70 17.03
C ALA A 38 3.84 6.20 16.90
N SER A 39 3.03 6.72 17.81
CA SER A 39 2.89 8.15 18.09
C SER A 39 3.49 8.46 19.46
N LYS A 40 3.95 9.70 19.64
CA LYS A 40 4.45 10.17 20.95
C LYS A 40 3.35 10.79 21.82
N GLU A 41 2.26 11.24 21.21
CA GLU A 41 1.19 11.96 21.89
C GLU A 41 0.07 11.02 22.33
N ILE A 42 -0.36 11.15 23.59
CA ILE A 42 -1.58 10.52 24.11
C ILE A 42 -2.73 11.51 23.95
N VAL A 43 -3.82 11.08 23.30
CA VAL A 43 -4.99 11.94 23.09
C VAL A 43 -6.27 11.42 23.73
N LYS A 44 -6.24 10.21 24.33
CA LYS A 44 -7.42 9.54 24.90
C LYS A 44 -8.16 10.37 25.96
N ASP A 45 -7.43 11.19 26.72
CA ASP A 45 -7.97 12.00 27.81
C ASP A 45 -8.42 13.39 27.34
N LYS A 46 -8.27 13.71 26.04
CA LYS A 46 -8.70 14.98 25.47
C LYS A 46 -10.20 14.97 25.17
N PRO A 47 -10.91 16.10 25.37
CA PRO A 47 -12.28 16.24 24.88
C PRO A 47 -12.30 16.04 23.36
N ASP A 48 -13.28 15.28 22.86
CA ASP A 48 -13.36 14.89 21.43
C ASP A 48 -12.06 14.22 20.93
N TYR A 49 -11.61 13.20 21.67
CA TYR A 49 -10.37 12.47 21.38
C TYR A 49 -10.29 11.95 19.94
N LEU A 50 -11.43 11.66 19.29
CA LEU A 50 -11.49 11.21 17.89
C LEU A 50 -10.97 12.28 16.93
N LYS A 51 -11.29 13.56 17.17
CA LYS A 51 -10.75 14.68 16.38
C LYS A 51 -9.24 14.79 16.56
N HIS A 52 -8.74 14.57 17.78
CA HIS A 52 -7.31 14.57 18.05
C HIS A 52 -6.59 13.37 17.42
N LEU A 53 -7.20 12.18 17.48
CA LEU A 53 -6.67 10.95 16.89
C LEU A 53 -6.49 11.08 15.37
N LYS A 54 -7.41 11.77 14.68
CA LYS A 54 -7.30 12.03 13.23
C LYS A 54 -6.13 12.93 12.84
N ASN A 55 -5.67 13.77 13.76
CA ASN A 55 -4.56 14.71 13.53
C ASN A 55 -3.26 14.24 14.17
N LEU A 56 -3.28 13.05 14.78
CA LEU A 56 -2.14 12.47 15.46
C LEU A 56 -1.05 12.15 14.45
N LYS A 57 0.20 12.44 14.82
CA LYS A 57 1.34 12.14 13.98
C LYS A 57 2.01 10.82 14.36
N TRP A 58 2.47 10.11 13.34
CA TRP A 58 3.05 8.79 13.44
C TRP A 58 4.49 8.80 12.91
N GLN A 59 5.35 7.99 13.54
CA GLN A 59 6.74 7.77 13.15
C GLN A 59 7.09 6.28 13.25
N ILE A 60 8.12 5.88 12.54
CA ILE A 60 8.77 4.59 12.69
C ILE A 60 9.87 4.71 13.73
N PHE A 61 9.93 3.75 14.64
CA PHE A 61 10.97 3.62 15.66
C PHE A 61 11.69 2.29 15.49
N ASN A 62 12.97 2.24 15.88
CA ASN A 62 13.73 1.00 15.94
C ASN A 62 13.63 0.36 17.33
N LYS A 63 14.18 -0.86 17.50
CA LYS A 63 14.24 -1.58 18.79
C LYS A 63 14.95 -0.84 19.92
N ALA A 64 15.79 0.14 19.61
CA ALA A 64 16.42 1.02 20.59
C ALA A 64 15.53 2.24 20.95
N LEU A 65 14.27 2.23 20.51
CA LEU A 65 13.25 3.26 20.73
C LEU A 65 13.58 4.64 20.11
N ASN A 66 14.53 4.69 19.17
CA ASN A 66 14.87 5.91 18.46
C ASN A 66 13.97 6.08 17.23
N PRO A 67 13.49 7.30 16.93
CA PRO A 67 12.78 7.56 15.69
C PRO A 67 13.74 7.41 14.50
N VAL A 68 13.30 6.72 13.46
CA VAL A 68 14.06 6.47 12.23
C VAL A 68 13.33 6.95 10.97
N SER A 69 12.22 7.66 11.14
CA SER A 69 11.49 8.32 10.06
C SER A 69 11.07 9.73 10.44
N ASP A 70 10.71 10.50 9.42
CA ASP A 70 9.89 11.70 9.57
C ASP A 70 8.55 11.41 10.25
N SER A 71 7.84 12.50 10.57
CA SER A 71 6.51 12.50 11.14
C SER A 71 5.45 12.61 10.06
N PHE A 72 4.46 11.70 10.09
CA PHE A 72 3.43 11.53 9.05
C PHE A 72 2.02 11.59 9.64
N ASP A 73 1.02 11.89 8.80
CA ASP A 73 -0.39 11.78 9.18
C ASP A 73 -0.80 10.34 9.42
N TRP A 74 -0.19 9.41 8.67
CA TRP A 74 -0.39 7.98 8.83
C TRP A 74 0.79 7.21 8.25
N ILE A 75 1.10 6.05 8.83
CA ILE A 75 2.07 5.09 8.28
C ILE A 75 1.39 3.73 8.24
N TYR A 76 1.41 3.09 7.06
CA TYR A 76 0.92 1.73 6.91
C TYR A 76 1.97 0.71 7.38
N THR A 77 1.52 -0.39 7.98
CA THR A 77 2.41 -1.39 8.59
C THR A 77 2.97 -2.43 7.61
N LYS A 78 2.71 -2.32 6.30
CA LYS A 78 3.35 -3.20 5.30
C LYS A 78 4.78 -2.74 5.01
N GLY A 79 5.49 -3.54 4.21
CA GLY A 79 6.85 -3.20 3.78
C GLY A 79 7.86 -3.38 4.90
N ILE A 80 8.64 -2.36 5.20
CA ILE A 80 9.78 -2.45 6.13
C ILE A 80 9.35 -2.89 7.53
N ILE A 81 8.17 -2.46 8.00
CA ILE A 81 7.63 -2.82 9.31
C ILE A 81 7.41 -4.34 9.39
N LYS A 82 7.01 -5.00 8.30
CA LYS A 82 6.79 -6.45 8.25
C LYS A 82 7.95 -7.21 7.57
N ASN A 83 9.10 -6.55 7.40
CA ASN A 83 10.27 -7.12 6.72
C ASN A 83 9.96 -7.69 5.32
N GLN A 84 9.11 -7.00 4.55
CA GLN A 84 8.70 -7.43 3.21
C GLN A 84 9.52 -6.75 2.11
N SER A 85 9.87 -5.49 2.31
CA SER A 85 10.62 -4.65 1.39
C SER A 85 11.32 -3.54 2.17
N PRO A 86 12.29 -2.81 1.59
CA PRO A 86 12.88 -1.63 2.24
C PRO A 86 11.94 -0.42 2.28
N TYR A 87 10.75 -0.53 1.67
CA TYR A 87 9.83 0.59 1.52
C TYR A 87 8.78 0.60 2.63
N TYR A 88 8.25 1.78 2.94
CA TYR A 88 7.01 1.95 3.68
C TYR A 88 6.10 2.95 2.97
N LEU A 89 4.79 2.78 3.15
CA LEU A 89 3.78 3.69 2.62
C LEU A 89 3.36 4.64 3.73
N ALA A 90 3.39 5.95 3.45
CA ALA A 90 2.97 6.97 4.41
C ALA A 90 2.07 8.01 3.75
N LEU A 91 1.15 8.56 4.55
CA LEU A 91 0.27 9.67 4.22
C LEU A 91 0.85 10.96 4.79
N LYS A 92 0.97 11.98 3.95
CA LYS A 92 1.36 13.33 4.34
C LYS A 92 0.56 14.35 3.53
N ASP A 93 -0.09 15.28 4.22
CA ASP A 93 -0.87 16.37 3.62
C ASP A 93 -1.94 15.85 2.65
N GLY A 94 -2.55 14.70 3.01
CA GLY A 94 -3.60 14.04 2.23
C GLY A 94 -3.10 13.23 1.03
N MET A 95 -1.79 13.11 0.83
CA MET A 95 -1.18 12.35 -0.28
C MET A 95 -0.31 11.20 0.23
N GLU A 96 -0.32 10.10 -0.52
CA GLU A 96 0.45 8.90 -0.26
C GLU A 96 1.73 8.87 -1.09
N ALA A 97 2.84 8.46 -0.48
CA ALA A 97 4.08 8.15 -1.19
C ALA A 97 4.79 6.96 -0.54
N LEU A 98 5.64 6.28 -1.32
CA LEU A 98 6.55 5.27 -0.80
C LEU A 98 7.85 5.95 -0.36
N TYR A 99 8.37 5.51 0.78
CA TYR A 99 9.57 6.02 1.43
C TYR A 99 10.50 4.86 1.75
N THR A 100 11.79 5.14 1.85
CA THR A 100 12.76 4.33 2.61
C THR A 100 13.12 5.09 3.88
N LEU A 101 13.94 4.51 4.76
CA LEU A 101 14.41 5.22 5.96
C LEU A 101 15.29 6.43 5.62
N GLU A 102 15.85 6.48 4.41
CA GLU A 102 16.64 7.59 3.88
C GLU A 102 15.76 8.73 3.33
N GLY A 103 14.47 8.49 3.08
CA GLY A 103 13.54 9.53 2.63
C GLY A 103 12.54 9.07 1.58
N LYS A 104 11.87 10.05 0.96
CA LYS A 104 10.82 9.83 -0.04
C LYS A 104 11.40 9.21 -1.31
N LYS A 105 10.78 8.13 -1.79
CA LYS A 105 11.22 7.38 -2.98
C LYS A 105 10.37 7.65 -4.22
N THR A 106 9.09 7.99 -4.05
CA THR A 106 8.17 8.24 -5.16
C THR A 106 7.59 9.65 -5.12
N ASP A 107 6.97 10.09 -6.21
CA ASP A 107 6.05 11.24 -6.19
C ASP A 107 4.90 11.06 -5.18
N ASP A 108 4.12 12.13 -5.00
CA ASP A 108 2.83 12.08 -4.30
C ASP A 108 1.73 11.49 -5.17
N PHE A 109 0.91 10.63 -4.57
CA PHE A 109 -0.25 10.00 -5.17
C PHE A 109 -1.47 10.23 -4.28
N GLU A 110 -2.66 10.33 -4.88
CA GLU A 110 -3.90 10.31 -4.11
C GLU A 110 -4.07 8.99 -3.35
N LYS A 111 -3.52 7.90 -3.92
CA LYS A 111 -3.52 6.56 -3.34
C LYS A 111 -2.50 5.66 -4.02
N ILE A 112 -1.84 4.81 -3.26
CA ILE A 112 -1.00 3.69 -3.70
C ILE A 112 -1.66 2.39 -3.23
N ARG A 113 -1.63 1.34 -4.06
CA ARG A 113 -2.11 0.01 -3.63
C ARG A 113 -1.07 -0.72 -2.79
N ASP A 114 -1.56 -1.58 -1.93
CA ASP A 114 -0.83 -2.19 -0.82
C ASP A 114 -0.09 -3.48 -1.22
N ARG A 115 0.39 -3.56 -2.47
CA ARG A 115 1.07 -4.72 -3.08
C ARG A 115 2.16 -4.27 -4.05
N GLY A 116 2.97 -5.21 -4.52
CA GLY A 116 4.08 -4.97 -5.45
C GLY A 116 5.29 -4.39 -4.75
N ALA A 117 5.75 -3.22 -5.16
CA ALA A 117 6.95 -2.60 -4.60
C ALA A 117 6.91 -2.53 -3.06
N LEU A 118 5.78 -2.09 -2.49
CA LEU A 118 5.61 -2.00 -1.03
C LEU A 118 5.82 -3.35 -0.32
N THR A 119 5.43 -4.46 -0.94
CA THR A 119 5.49 -5.80 -0.34
C THR A 119 6.64 -6.66 -0.88
N GLY A 120 7.49 -6.11 -1.75
CA GLY A 120 8.67 -6.79 -2.30
C GLY A 120 8.36 -7.82 -3.39
N GLU A 121 7.13 -7.88 -3.90
CA GLU A 121 6.71 -8.91 -4.86
C GLU A 121 7.14 -8.60 -6.30
N SER A 122 7.25 -7.31 -6.61
CA SER A 122 7.81 -6.79 -7.86
C SER A 122 8.29 -5.36 -7.61
N LYS A 123 8.94 -4.75 -8.59
CA LYS A 123 9.29 -3.32 -8.56
C LYS A 123 8.14 -2.38 -8.94
N TYR A 124 6.98 -2.94 -9.29
CA TYR A 124 5.86 -2.17 -9.82
C TYR A 124 4.83 -1.88 -8.73
N PHE A 125 4.11 -0.76 -8.86
CA PHE A 125 2.99 -0.44 -7.98
C PHE A 125 1.87 0.27 -8.75
N TRP A 126 0.65 0.15 -8.24
CA TRP A 126 -0.49 0.95 -8.70
C TRP A 126 -0.51 2.28 -7.96
N GLY A 127 -0.35 3.39 -8.70
CA GLY A 127 -0.46 4.74 -8.19
C GLY A 127 -1.67 5.47 -8.77
N LYS A 128 -2.38 6.24 -7.94
CA LYS A 128 -3.52 7.06 -8.33
C LYS A 128 -3.14 8.54 -8.43
N LYS A 129 -3.38 9.16 -9.58
CA LYS A 129 -3.25 10.62 -9.80
C LYS A 129 -4.46 11.11 -10.60
N ASN A 130 -4.99 12.29 -10.26
CA ASN A 130 -6.14 12.91 -10.92
C ASN A 130 -7.35 11.97 -11.05
N GLY A 131 -7.66 11.20 -10.00
CA GLY A 131 -8.77 10.27 -9.99
C GLY A 131 -8.56 8.95 -10.76
N LYS A 132 -7.38 8.72 -11.37
CA LYS A 132 -7.09 7.55 -12.23
C LYS A 132 -5.89 6.75 -11.73
N TYR A 133 -5.86 5.46 -12.04
CA TYR A 133 -4.77 4.55 -11.69
C TYR A 133 -3.89 4.25 -12.89
N ALA A 134 -2.58 4.15 -12.65
CA ALA A 134 -1.61 3.62 -13.60
C ALA A 134 -0.56 2.78 -12.86
N ILE A 135 0.16 1.92 -13.58
CA ILE A 135 1.30 1.18 -13.04
C ILE A 135 2.55 2.05 -13.20
N TYR A 136 3.36 2.09 -12.15
CA TYR A 136 4.63 2.81 -12.10
C TYR A 136 5.77 1.86 -11.73
N ASP A 137 6.97 2.18 -12.20
CA ASP A 137 8.22 1.55 -11.76
C ASP A 137 8.80 2.33 -10.57
N ILE A 138 9.07 1.66 -9.45
CA ILE A 138 9.63 2.35 -8.27
C ILE A 138 11.11 2.73 -8.43
N GLU A 139 11.83 2.07 -9.33
CA GLU A 139 13.26 2.31 -9.54
C GLU A 139 13.47 3.58 -10.38
N THR A 140 12.70 3.70 -11.47
CA THR A 140 12.81 4.82 -12.43
C THR A 140 11.82 5.95 -12.17
N GLY A 141 10.71 5.67 -11.47
CA GLY A 141 9.60 6.61 -11.28
C GLY A 141 8.69 6.73 -12.50
N GLU A 142 8.94 5.98 -13.58
CA GLU A 142 8.19 6.09 -14.82
C GLU A 142 6.77 5.53 -14.70
N LYS A 143 5.82 6.22 -15.33
CA LYS A 143 4.47 5.72 -15.58
C LYS A 143 4.51 4.76 -16.76
N LEU A 144 4.15 3.50 -16.55
CA LEU A 144 4.28 2.44 -17.56
C LEU A 144 3.00 2.16 -18.34
N THR A 145 1.85 2.61 -17.83
CA THR A 145 0.55 2.37 -18.47
C THR A 145 -0.20 3.67 -18.68
N GLU A 146 -1.24 3.60 -19.51
CA GLU A 146 -2.26 4.64 -19.56
C GLU A 146 -3.11 4.69 -18.27
N ASP A 147 -4.11 5.59 -18.27
CA ASP A 147 -4.96 5.85 -17.11
C ASP A 147 -6.22 4.98 -17.08
N PHE A 148 -6.36 4.22 -16.01
CA PHE A 148 -7.53 3.38 -15.73
C PHE A 148 -8.42 4.01 -14.65
N LYS A 149 -9.74 3.79 -14.73
CA LYS A 149 -10.66 4.20 -13.65
C LYS A 149 -10.48 3.36 -12.38
N SER A 150 -10.02 2.11 -12.51
CA SER A 150 -9.81 1.21 -11.38
C SER A 150 -8.49 0.46 -11.52
N SER A 151 -7.86 0.18 -10.38
CA SER A 151 -6.79 -0.81 -10.25
C SER A 151 -7.43 -2.18 -9.99
N VAL A 152 -7.18 -3.15 -10.85
CA VAL A 152 -7.74 -4.51 -10.70
C VAL A 152 -6.59 -5.51 -10.46
N ILE A 153 -6.76 -6.78 -10.84
CA ILE A 153 -5.71 -7.79 -10.75
C ILE A 153 -4.54 -7.33 -11.59
N ALA A 154 -3.33 -7.44 -11.05
CA ALA A 154 -2.13 -7.27 -11.84
C ALA A 154 -1.15 -8.37 -11.45
N GLY A 155 -1.04 -9.41 -12.28
CA GLY A 155 -0.06 -10.47 -12.11
C GLY A 155 1.34 -9.87 -12.01
N VAL A 156 1.64 -8.91 -12.90
CA VAL A 156 2.91 -8.19 -12.91
C VAL A 156 3.24 -7.47 -11.60
N ILE A 157 2.23 -6.95 -10.88
CA ILE A 157 2.42 -6.29 -9.57
C ILE A 157 2.82 -7.32 -8.52
N ILE A 158 2.28 -8.53 -8.56
CA ILE A 158 2.56 -9.58 -7.59
C ILE A 158 3.66 -10.55 -8.06
N GLY A 159 4.46 -10.16 -9.05
CA GLY A 159 5.60 -10.93 -9.56
C GLY A 159 5.23 -12.15 -10.41
N ARG A 160 4.02 -12.17 -11.00
CA ARG A 160 3.52 -13.26 -11.84
C ARG A 160 3.31 -12.80 -13.27
N GLY A 161 4.18 -13.26 -14.17
CA GLY A 161 4.10 -12.91 -15.59
C GLY A 161 4.21 -11.41 -15.81
N THR A 162 3.64 -10.93 -16.90
CA THR A 162 3.67 -9.51 -17.29
C THR A 162 2.27 -8.91 -17.42
N TYR A 163 1.25 -9.70 -17.12
CA TYR A 163 -0.13 -9.34 -17.43
C TYR A 163 -0.78 -8.56 -16.31
N PHE A 164 -1.71 -7.69 -16.69
CA PHE A 164 -2.57 -6.96 -15.76
C PHE A 164 -3.94 -6.70 -16.36
N VAL A 165 -4.91 -6.45 -15.49
CA VAL A 165 -6.27 -6.10 -15.85
C VAL A 165 -6.46 -4.59 -15.71
N GLY A 166 -6.85 -3.94 -16.79
CA GLY A 166 -7.23 -2.54 -16.84
C GLY A 166 -8.74 -2.38 -17.00
N SER A 167 -9.29 -1.29 -16.46
CA SER A 167 -10.69 -0.88 -16.68
C SER A 167 -10.80 0.62 -16.88
N TYR A 168 -11.47 1.03 -17.96
CA TYR A 168 -11.77 2.45 -18.23
C TYR A 168 -13.11 2.90 -17.62
N GLY A 169 -13.85 1.99 -17.00
CA GLY A 169 -15.15 2.24 -16.37
C GLY A 169 -16.24 1.26 -16.80
N ASN A 170 -17.45 1.45 -16.27
CA ASN A 170 -18.67 0.71 -16.64
C ASN A 170 -18.56 -0.81 -16.51
N GLU A 171 -17.76 -1.29 -15.55
CA GLU A 171 -17.59 -2.73 -15.28
C GLU A 171 -17.08 -3.53 -16.49
N ILE A 172 -16.38 -2.85 -17.42
CA ILE A 172 -15.71 -3.46 -18.56
C ILE A 172 -14.20 -3.55 -18.28
N PHE A 173 -13.64 -4.73 -18.56
CA PHE A 173 -12.26 -5.09 -18.28
C PHE A 173 -11.55 -5.64 -19.51
N TYR A 174 -10.22 -5.47 -19.53
CA TYR A 174 -9.34 -6.04 -20.54
C TYR A 174 -8.05 -6.53 -19.87
N ILE A 175 -7.42 -7.57 -20.43
CA ILE A 175 -6.08 -7.99 -20.05
C ILE A 175 -5.07 -7.33 -20.99
N PHE A 176 -3.99 -6.82 -20.43
CA PHE A 176 -2.88 -6.20 -21.13
C PHE A 176 -1.56 -6.88 -20.76
N ASP A 177 -0.59 -6.82 -21.67
CA ASP A 177 0.80 -7.14 -21.38
C ASP A 177 1.60 -5.86 -21.10
N LEU A 178 2.20 -5.76 -19.91
CA LEU A 178 3.01 -4.60 -19.54
C LEU A 178 4.25 -4.45 -20.43
N LYS A 179 4.82 -5.54 -20.98
CA LYS A 179 6.04 -5.47 -21.78
C LYS A 179 5.81 -4.87 -23.16
N THR A 180 4.72 -5.26 -23.81
CA THR A 180 4.41 -4.83 -25.18
C THR A 180 3.43 -3.65 -25.20
N GLY A 181 2.70 -3.42 -24.12
CA GLY A 181 1.59 -2.47 -24.07
C GLY A 181 0.35 -2.97 -24.80
N GLU A 182 0.36 -4.20 -25.35
CA GLU A 182 -0.76 -4.72 -26.11
C GLU A 182 -1.94 -5.09 -25.21
N ARG A 183 -3.15 -4.79 -25.70
CA ARG A 183 -4.38 -5.38 -25.21
C ARG A 183 -4.50 -6.81 -25.75
N LEU A 184 -4.56 -7.78 -24.85
CA LEU A 184 -4.54 -9.21 -25.19
C LEU A 184 -5.93 -9.81 -25.37
N THR A 185 -6.98 -9.17 -24.84
CA THR A 185 -8.33 -9.71 -24.87
C THR A 185 -9.35 -8.76 -25.48
N LYS A 186 -10.50 -9.31 -25.90
CA LYS A 186 -11.77 -8.57 -25.96
C LYS A 186 -12.19 -8.08 -24.57
N GLU A 187 -13.21 -7.22 -24.54
CA GLU A 187 -13.85 -6.86 -23.28
C GLU A 187 -14.49 -8.05 -22.61
N PHE A 188 -14.43 -8.06 -21.28
CA PHE A 188 -15.18 -8.97 -20.44
C PHE A 188 -15.75 -8.21 -19.24
N ASP A 189 -16.79 -8.79 -18.63
CA ASP A 189 -17.55 -8.19 -17.54
C ASP A 189 -17.02 -8.57 -16.15
N GLU A 190 -17.68 -8.06 -15.12
CA GLU A 190 -17.33 -8.38 -13.73
C GLU A 190 -17.51 -9.87 -13.38
N HIS A 191 -18.48 -10.55 -14.00
CA HIS A 191 -18.68 -11.99 -13.76
C HIS A 191 -17.46 -12.80 -14.20
N LYS A 192 -16.93 -12.53 -15.40
CA LYS A 192 -15.70 -13.18 -15.85
C LYS A 192 -14.49 -12.75 -15.03
N LEU A 193 -14.40 -11.48 -14.62
CA LEU A 193 -13.34 -11.03 -13.72
C LEU A 193 -13.33 -11.81 -12.39
N ILE A 194 -14.50 -12.04 -11.78
CA ILE A 194 -14.63 -12.82 -10.54
C ILE A 194 -14.19 -14.27 -10.75
N GLU A 195 -14.50 -14.86 -11.90
CA GLU A 195 -14.02 -16.19 -12.27
C GLU A 195 -12.48 -16.22 -12.35
N ILE A 196 -11.88 -15.24 -13.02
CA ILE A 196 -10.42 -15.09 -13.10
C ILE A 196 -9.82 -14.92 -11.70
N LEU A 197 -10.44 -14.11 -10.83
CA LEU A 197 -9.97 -13.90 -9.44
C LEU A 197 -9.89 -15.19 -8.62
N LYS A 198 -10.78 -16.16 -8.88
CA LYS A 198 -10.78 -17.45 -8.16
C LYS A 198 -9.57 -18.31 -8.54
N HIS A 199 -9.09 -18.20 -9.76
CA HIS A 199 -8.00 -19.03 -10.29
C HIS A 199 -6.65 -18.29 -10.30
N GLY A 200 -6.66 -16.97 -10.45
CA GLY A 200 -5.49 -16.09 -10.39
C GLY A 200 -4.51 -16.24 -11.55
N ASP A 201 -4.94 -16.87 -12.64
CA ASP A 201 -4.14 -17.18 -13.83
C ASP A 201 -4.62 -16.31 -15.00
N LEU A 202 -3.86 -15.25 -15.31
CA LEU A 202 -4.21 -14.31 -16.38
C LEU A 202 -3.83 -14.87 -17.74
N GLU A 203 -2.82 -15.71 -17.82
CA GLU A 203 -2.38 -16.39 -19.03
C GLU A 203 -3.48 -17.31 -19.55
N LYS A 204 -4.03 -18.16 -18.69
CA LYS A 204 -5.18 -19.01 -19.03
C LYS A 204 -6.42 -18.19 -19.43
N ALA A 205 -6.65 -17.07 -18.75
CA ALA A 205 -7.77 -16.18 -19.08
C ALA A 205 -7.64 -15.54 -20.47
N VAL A 206 -6.41 -15.22 -20.90
CA VAL A 206 -6.14 -14.72 -22.26
C VAL A 206 -6.53 -15.77 -23.31
N ASP A 207 -6.18 -17.03 -23.09
CA ASP A 207 -6.51 -18.13 -24.01
C ASP A 207 -8.02 -18.36 -24.12
N GLU A 208 -8.76 -18.21 -23.02
CA GLU A 208 -10.21 -18.41 -22.97
C GLU A 208 -11.01 -17.26 -23.60
N ILE A 209 -10.59 -16.02 -23.39
CA ILE A 209 -11.32 -14.83 -23.88
C ILE A 209 -10.95 -14.52 -25.33
N GLY A 210 -9.68 -14.73 -25.68
CA GLY A 210 -9.13 -14.40 -26.99
C GLY A 210 -9.08 -12.90 -27.30
N LYS A 211 -8.40 -12.56 -28.40
CA LYS A 211 -8.36 -11.20 -28.98
C LYS A 211 -9.66 -10.84 -29.71
#